data_AF-A0A2T2W9Z4-F1
#
_entry.id   AF-A0A2T2W9Z4-F1
#
_cell.length_a   1.000
_cell.length_b   1.000
_cell.length_c   1.000
_cell.angle_alpha   90.00
_cell.angle_beta   90.00
_cell.angle_gamma   90.00
#
_symmetry.space_group_name_H-M   'P 1'
#
loop_
_entity.id
_entity.type
_entity.pdbx_description
1 polymer ?
#
loop_
_entity_poly.entity_id
_entity_poly.type
_entity_poly.pdbx_seq_one_letter_code
_entity_poly.pdbx_strand_id
1 'polypeptide(L)'
;MLVFFIHGVATRDIKYSSSLIEGIKKEFNQIDQKLPYFYTSFWGHVLNDFNKIWNHIDEDLKSLEKRNPSVNAREAFRYRQFREGLISEFAGDMFTYMNEKKGREVRQLIADQLLKFVENHPEEEIHIVAHSLGTVILWDILFSDKFEDEDPAYVIRSILSKQEGGKPGQVSLSSITTMGSPILFFNAMLGIDAKDIEQKIRDYASGNIKWLNVVHASDIIAYPLSTSLNLSDKSSLIFRDQFVCKDANLLETAARKINQQEVALVASTVDAHNSYWKLPEVSQSVSSQISSQVKFSSRIACLLQKVPGMSQIGIKLHSSNDVIDTIRFKDRSGRLKYFKNFAGVYHVYVYSASSGCIFAGFVNWASTDALLEEIEYIRWEFGES
;
A
#
# COMPACT_ATOMS: atom_id res chain seq x y z
N MET A 1 -0.03 -11.47 -15.45
CA MET A 1 0.07 -10.40 -14.44
C MET A 1 1.47 -10.42 -13.87
N LEU A 2 2.17 -9.30 -14.00
CA LEU A 2 3.46 -9.06 -13.35
C LEU A 2 3.27 -8.18 -12.12
N VAL A 3 3.99 -8.45 -11.04
CA VAL A 3 3.98 -7.62 -9.83
C VAL A 3 5.42 -7.26 -9.49
N PHE A 4 5.74 -5.98 -9.57
CA PHE A 4 7.08 -5.46 -9.36
C PHE A 4 7.13 -4.62 -8.08
N PHE A 5 7.94 -5.05 -7.12
CA PHE A 5 8.09 -4.36 -5.83
C PHE A 5 9.26 -3.38 -5.86
N ILE A 6 9.06 -2.19 -5.30
CA ILE A 6 10.08 -1.16 -5.10
C ILE A 6 10.09 -0.74 -3.63
N HIS A 7 11.14 -1.08 -2.89
CA HIS A 7 11.35 -0.53 -1.56
C HIS A 7 12.24 0.71 -1.63
N GLY A 8 12.15 1.63 -0.66
CA GLY A 8 13.14 2.70 -0.52
C GLY A 8 13.59 3.01 0.89
N VAL A 9 14.23 2.01 1.47
CA VAL A 9 15.22 2.22 2.51
C VAL A 9 16.40 1.35 2.07
N ALA A 10 17.59 1.54 2.61
CA ALA A 10 18.71 0.61 2.57
C ALA A 10 18.38 -0.74 3.24
N THR A 11 17.25 -1.35 2.88
CA THR A 11 16.86 -2.70 3.20
C THR A 11 17.95 -3.59 2.63
N ARG A 12 18.76 -4.16 3.52
CA ARG A 12 19.82 -5.12 3.17
C ARG A 12 19.26 -6.52 2.92
N ASP A 13 17.97 -6.71 3.21
CA ASP A 13 17.26 -7.96 3.01
C ASP A 13 16.53 -7.98 1.67
N ILE A 14 17.03 -8.76 0.72
CA ILE A 14 16.39 -8.98 -0.58
C ILE A 14 14.99 -9.62 -0.42
N LYS A 15 14.67 -10.17 0.75
CA LYS A 15 13.40 -10.84 1.05
C LYS A 15 12.35 -9.94 1.71
N TYR A 16 12.53 -8.62 1.74
CA TYR A 16 11.61 -7.68 2.40
C TYR A 16 10.13 -7.87 2.03
N SER A 17 9.84 -8.20 0.77
CA SER A 17 8.48 -8.35 0.26
C SER A 17 7.88 -9.74 0.49
N SER A 18 8.65 -10.70 1.01
CA SER A 18 8.27 -12.12 1.04
C SER A 18 6.97 -12.36 1.80
N SER A 19 6.80 -11.72 2.97
CA SER A 19 5.57 -11.87 3.75
C SER A 19 4.33 -11.36 2.99
N LEU A 20 4.46 -10.23 2.29
CA LEU A 20 3.37 -9.67 1.49
C LEU A 20 3.09 -10.53 0.27
N ILE A 21 4.12 -11.04 -0.41
CA ILE A 21 3.98 -11.97 -1.53
C ILE A 21 3.22 -13.24 -1.10
N GLU A 22 3.57 -13.83 0.05
CA GLU A 22 2.87 -15.01 0.56
C GLU A 22 1.42 -14.69 0.95
N GLY A 23 1.17 -13.52 1.54
CA GLY A 23 -0.18 -13.02 1.78
C GLY A 23 -0.99 -12.86 0.49
N ILE A 24 -0.38 -12.32 -0.57
CA ILE A 24 -1.03 -12.17 -1.88
C ILE A 24 -1.33 -13.53 -2.50
N LYS A 25 -0.35 -14.44 -2.53
CA LYS A 25 -0.55 -15.81 -3.05
C LYS A 25 -1.67 -16.53 -2.32
N LYS A 26 -1.76 -16.37 -0.99
CA LYS A 26 -2.84 -16.96 -0.19
C LYS A 26 -4.21 -16.44 -0.64
N GLU A 27 -4.36 -15.13 -0.85
CA GLU A 27 -5.61 -14.53 -1.32
C GLU A 27 -5.96 -15.00 -2.75
N PHE A 28 -4.97 -15.11 -3.66
CA PHE A 28 -5.20 -15.65 -5.01
C PHE A 28 -5.61 -17.13 -5.02
N ASN A 29 -4.98 -17.95 -4.18
CA ASN A 29 -5.33 -19.37 -4.05
C ASN A 29 -6.75 -19.55 -3.49
N GLN A 30 -7.22 -18.64 -2.62
CA GLN A 30 -8.58 -18.68 -2.08
C GLN A 30 -9.67 -18.43 -3.14
N ILE A 31 -9.32 -17.74 -4.22
CA ILE A 31 -10.24 -17.41 -5.32
C ILE A 31 -9.94 -18.19 -6.61
N ASP A 32 -9.09 -19.22 -6.52
CA ASP A 32 -8.68 -20.10 -7.64
C ASP A 32 -8.19 -19.33 -8.89
N GLN A 33 -7.38 -18.30 -8.67
CA GLN A 33 -6.80 -17.50 -9.75
C GLN A 33 -5.32 -17.82 -10.01
N LYS A 34 -4.92 -17.67 -11.28
CA LYS A 34 -3.51 -17.82 -11.68
C LYS A 34 -2.64 -16.83 -10.89
N LEU A 35 -1.61 -17.35 -10.25
CA LEU A 35 -0.66 -16.54 -9.50
C LEU A 35 0.09 -15.56 -10.43
N PRO A 36 0.26 -14.30 -10.00
CA PRO A 36 1.15 -13.37 -10.68
C PRO A 36 2.62 -13.84 -10.61
N TYR A 37 3.43 -13.36 -11.54
CA TYR A 37 4.88 -13.40 -11.38
C TYR A 37 5.30 -12.22 -10.51
N PHE A 38 6.17 -12.47 -9.54
CA PHE A 38 6.61 -11.46 -8.59
C PHE A 38 8.09 -11.18 -8.77
N TYR A 39 8.47 -9.90 -8.74
CA TYR A 39 9.87 -9.48 -8.72
C TYR A 39 10.10 -8.42 -7.66
N THR A 40 11.20 -8.56 -6.93
CA THR A 40 11.56 -7.67 -5.83
C THR A 40 12.77 -6.84 -6.21
N SER A 41 12.57 -5.56 -6.52
CA SER A 41 13.67 -4.67 -6.88
C SER A 41 14.56 -4.39 -5.67
N PHE A 42 15.87 -4.41 -5.89
CA PHE A 42 16.88 -4.20 -4.86
C PHE A 42 17.99 -3.26 -5.35
N TRP A 43 18.18 -2.18 -4.62
CA TRP A 43 19.17 -1.14 -4.93
C TRP A 43 19.83 -0.56 -3.67
N GLY A 44 19.54 -1.13 -2.49
CA GLY A 44 20.01 -0.61 -1.19
C GLY A 44 21.53 -0.56 -1.02
N HIS A 45 22.30 -1.27 -1.85
CA HIS A 45 23.77 -1.21 -1.83
C HIS A 45 24.34 0.11 -2.39
N VAL A 46 23.55 0.88 -3.13
CA VAL A 46 23.96 2.20 -3.66
C VAL A 46 24.01 3.25 -2.54
N LEU A 47 23.20 3.07 -1.48
CA LEU A 47 23.08 3.97 -0.34
C LEU A 47 23.89 3.44 0.85
N ASN A 48 25.21 3.68 0.88
CA ASN A 48 26.10 2.90 1.76
C ASN A 48 26.91 3.70 2.80
N ASP A 49 26.53 4.94 3.11
CA ASP A 49 27.34 5.81 3.97
C ASP A 49 26.74 6.14 5.36
N PHE A 50 25.53 5.68 5.70
CA PHE A 50 24.89 6.04 6.98
C PHE A 50 25.53 5.45 8.23
N ASN A 51 26.14 4.27 8.12
CA ASN A 51 26.92 3.70 9.22
C ASN A 51 28.06 4.63 9.66
N LYS A 52 28.61 5.45 8.74
CA LYS A 52 29.67 6.41 9.08
C LYS A 52 29.16 7.54 9.96
N ILE A 53 27.94 8.02 9.73
CA ILE A 53 27.33 9.09 10.54
C ILE A 53 27.14 8.61 11.97
N TRP A 54 26.57 7.42 12.16
CA TRP A 54 26.35 6.85 13.50
C TRP A 54 27.65 6.50 14.22
N ASN A 55 28.68 6.04 13.49
CA ASN A 55 30.01 5.86 14.07
C ASN A 55 30.60 7.17 14.62
N HIS A 56 30.51 8.27 13.88
CA HIS A 56 30.97 9.58 14.37
C HIS A 56 30.16 10.07 15.58
N ILE A 57 28.83 9.92 15.55
CA ILE A 57 27.97 10.28 16.70
C ILE A 57 28.38 9.46 17.94
N ASP A 58 28.64 8.16 17.78
CA ASP A 58 29.07 7.31 18.88
C ASP A 58 30.44 7.69 19.43
N GLU A 59 31.37 8.10 18.56
CA GLU A 59 32.69 8.61 18.96
C GLU A 59 32.57 9.94 19.73
N ASP A 60 31.70 10.84 19.29
CA ASP A 60 31.44 12.12 19.96
C ASP A 60 30.79 11.93 21.32
N LEU A 61 29.79 11.03 21.43
CA LEU A 61 29.14 10.70 22.69
C LEU A 61 30.11 10.06 23.70
N LYS A 62 30.96 9.13 23.25
CA LYS A 62 32.04 8.58 24.08
C LYS A 62 33.03 9.66 24.52
N SER A 63 33.35 10.60 23.62
CA SER A 63 34.26 11.71 23.93
C SER A 63 33.64 12.73 24.89
N LEU A 64 32.32 12.89 24.89
CA LEU A 64 31.59 13.70 25.86
C LEU A 64 31.68 13.11 27.27
N GLU A 65 31.39 11.80 27.42
CA GLU A 65 31.45 11.11 28.72
C GLU A 65 32.87 11.12 29.30
N LYS A 66 33.89 10.94 28.45
CA LYS A 66 35.30 11.01 28.87
C LYS A 66 35.69 12.40 29.39
N ARG A 67 35.22 13.47 28.74
CA ARG A 67 35.54 14.86 29.13
C ARG A 67 34.74 15.31 30.35
N ASN A 68 33.51 14.83 30.50
CA ASN A 68 32.60 15.20 31.58
C ASN A 68 31.97 13.94 32.19
N PRO A 69 32.63 13.28 33.17
CA PRO A 69 32.15 12.03 33.77
C PRO A 69 30.78 12.12 34.45
N SER A 70 30.29 13.33 34.76
CA SER A 70 28.95 13.58 35.31
C SER A 70 27.83 13.59 34.27
N VAL A 71 28.17 13.60 32.97
CA VAL A 71 27.19 13.61 31.87
C VAL A 71 26.92 12.19 31.43
N ASN A 72 25.64 11.82 31.38
CA ASN A 72 25.19 10.57 30.78
C ASN A 72 24.89 10.79 29.29
N ALA A 73 25.61 10.12 28.38
CA ALA A 73 25.40 10.32 26.94
C ALA A 73 23.99 9.95 26.47
N ARG A 74 23.33 8.97 27.11
CA ARG A 74 21.95 8.59 26.76
C ARG A 74 20.95 9.68 27.14
N GLU A 75 21.20 10.40 28.23
CA GLU A 75 20.37 11.54 28.63
C GLU A 75 20.67 12.78 27.81
N ALA A 76 21.93 12.98 27.42
CA ALA A 76 22.36 14.08 26.56
C ALA A 76 21.85 13.91 25.12
N PHE A 77 21.76 12.67 24.62
CA PHE A 77 21.29 12.34 23.27
C PHE A 77 20.00 11.53 23.31
N ARG A 78 18.90 12.20 23.69
CA ARG A 78 17.58 11.58 23.84
C ARG A 78 17.00 11.11 22.50
N TYR A 79 16.13 10.10 22.59
CA TYR A 79 15.39 9.52 21.46
C TYR A 79 16.31 8.95 20.37
N ARG A 80 17.49 8.45 20.75
CA ARG A 80 18.46 7.89 19.80
C ARG A 80 17.81 6.91 18.82
N GLN A 81 17.01 5.96 19.31
CA GLN A 81 16.35 4.96 18.46
C GLN A 81 15.42 5.59 17.40
N PHE A 82 14.68 6.63 17.77
CA PHE A 82 13.82 7.38 16.84
C PHE A 82 14.65 8.16 15.81
N ARG A 83 15.77 8.78 16.24
CA ARG A 83 16.69 9.50 15.36
C ARG A 83 17.41 8.55 14.40
N GLU A 84 17.87 7.41 14.90
CA GLU A 84 18.60 6.37 14.16
C GLU A 84 17.73 5.67 13.14
N GLY A 85 16.55 5.22 13.54
CA GLY A 85 15.60 4.62 12.61
C GLY A 85 15.03 5.67 11.65
N LEU A 86 14.03 6.43 12.11
CA LEU A 86 13.22 7.22 11.19
C LEU A 86 14.00 8.37 10.55
N ILE A 87 14.69 9.22 11.33
CA ILE A 87 15.28 10.43 10.74
C ILE A 87 16.50 10.05 9.87
N SER A 88 17.38 9.22 10.38
CA SER A 88 18.65 8.94 9.70
C SER A 88 18.51 7.96 8.54
N GLU A 89 17.73 6.89 8.64
CA GLU A 89 17.54 5.97 7.51
C GLU A 89 16.72 6.64 6.40
N PHE A 90 15.58 7.25 6.74
CA PHE A 90 14.70 7.85 5.73
C PHE A 90 15.27 9.13 5.11
N ALA A 91 15.62 10.15 5.92
CA ALA A 91 16.11 11.43 5.37
C ALA A 91 17.49 11.25 4.72
N GLY A 92 18.28 10.33 5.26
CA GLY A 92 19.55 9.96 4.68
C GLY A 92 19.44 9.37 3.28
N ASP A 93 18.61 8.34 3.15
CA ASP A 93 18.38 7.68 1.87
C ASP A 93 17.75 8.65 0.86
N MET A 94 16.87 9.54 1.33
CA MET A 94 16.33 10.65 0.57
C MET A 94 17.44 11.54 -0.02
N PHE A 95 18.30 12.11 0.82
CA PHE A 95 19.35 13.01 0.33
C PHE A 95 20.31 12.31 -0.63
N THR A 96 20.56 11.03 -0.39
CA THR A 96 21.40 10.22 -1.25
C THR A 96 20.73 9.95 -2.60
N TYR A 97 19.42 9.71 -2.66
CA TYR A 97 18.69 9.62 -3.93
C TYR A 97 18.63 10.95 -4.68
N MET A 98 18.46 12.05 -3.96
CA MET A 98 18.42 13.41 -4.54
C MET A 98 19.77 13.86 -5.10
N ASN A 99 20.87 13.22 -4.71
CA ASN A 99 22.15 13.40 -5.40
C ASN A 99 22.04 12.86 -6.83
N GLU A 100 22.31 13.70 -7.82
CA GLU A 100 22.12 13.40 -9.24
C GLU A 100 22.74 12.07 -9.68
N LYS A 101 24.02 11.85 -9.35
CA LYS A 101 24.75 10.62 -9.72
C LYS A 101 24.16 9.40 -9.04
N LYS A 102 23.94 9.47 -7.72
CA LYS A 102 23.40 8.34 -6.94
C LYS A 102 21.96 8.03 -7.31
N GLY A 103 21.13 9.04 -7.51
CA GLY A 103 19.78 8.88 -8.04
C GLY A 103 19.76 8.22 -9.40
N ARG A 104 20.65 8.62 -10.33
CA ARG A 104 20.80 7.98 -11.64
C ARG A 104 21.23 6.51 -11.52
N GLU A 105 22.17 6.19 -10.63
CA GLU A 105 22.58 4.81 -10.32
C GLU A 105 21.39 3.96 -9.81
N VAL A 106 20.57 4.50 -8.89
CA VAL A 106 19.36 3.83 -8.41
C VAL A 106 18.36 3.58 -9.55
N ARG A 107 18.09 4.59 -10.38
CA ARG A 107 17.18 4.46 -11.52
C ARG A 107 17.70 3.45 -12.55
N GLN A 108 19.00 3.41 -12.81
CA GLN A 108 19.61 2.40 -13.70
C GLN A 108 19.36 0.98 -13.19
N LEU A 109 19.59 0.72 -11.90
CA LEU A 109 19.37 -0.60 -11.32
C LEU A 109 17.90 -1.03 -11.41
N ILE A 110 16.97 -0.11 -11.14
CA ILE A 110 15.53 -0.38 -11.28
C ILE A 110 15.19 -0.68 -12.75
N ALA A 111 15.71 0.09 -13.70
CA ALA A 111 15.50 -0.10 -15.13
C ALA A 111 16.00 -1.48 -15.59
N ASP A 112 17.23 -1.86 -15.24
CA ASP A 112 17.83 -3.14 -15.61
C ASP A 112 17.04 -4.32 -15.04
N GLN A 113 16.58 -4.20 -13.79
CA GLN A 113 15.81 -5.23 -13.11
C GLN A 113 14.40 -5.38 -13.71
N LEU A 114 13.75 -4.26 -14.00
CA LEU A 114 12.44 -4.23 -14.62
C LEU A 114 12.48 -4.81 -16.04
N LEU A 115 13.46 -4.40 -16.85
CA LEU A 115 13.64 -4.91 -18.21
C LEU A 115 13.83 -6.44 -18.21
N LYS A 116 14.77 -6.95 -17.39
CA LYS A 116 15.00 -8.38 -17.24
C LYS A 116 13.74 -9.12 -16.79
N PHE A 117 12.94 -8.52 -15.92
CA PHE A 117 11.72 -9.15 -15.43
C PHE A 117 10.68 -9.31 -16.54
N VAL A 118 10.45 -8.24 -17.31
CA VAL A 118 9.48 -8.21 -18.42
C VAL A 118 9.94 -9.07 -19.61
N GLU A 119 11.23 -9.11 -19.93
CA GLU A 119 11.74 -9.95 -21.02
C GLU A 119 11.58 -11.46 -20.74
N ASN A 120 11.72 -11.87 -19.48
CA ASN A 120 11.54 -13.25 -19.06
C ASN A 120 10.07 -13.65 -18.90
N HIS A 121 9.17 -12.67 -18.84
CA HIS A 121 7.75 -12.83 -18.58
C HIS A 121 6.97 -11.88 -19.51
N PRO A 122 6.67 -12.30 -20.76
CA PRO A 122 6.04 -11.46 -21.78
C PRO A 122 4.52 -11.31 -21.57
N GLU A 123 4.10 -10.99 -20.36
CA GLU A 123 2.75 -10.62 -20.02
C GLU A 123 2.39 -9.24 -20.55
N GLU A 124 1.09 -8.93 -20.57
CA GLU A 124 0.60 -7.64 -21.06
C GLU A 124 0.50 -6.58 -19.97
N GLU A 125 0.37 -6.99 -18.71
CA GLU A 125 0.01 -6.12 -17.60
C GLU A 125 0.99 -6.23 -16.42
N ILE A 126 1.37 -5.07 -15.88
CA ILE A 126 2.21 -4.95 -14.70
C ILE A 126 1.54 -4.11 -13.61
N HIS A 127 1.74 -4.56 -12.36
CA HIS A 127 1.33 -3.86 -11.15
C HIS A 127 2.58 -3.50 -10.36
N ILE A 128 2.70 -2.26 -9.92
CA ILE A 128 3.84 -1.80 -9.13
C ILE A 128 3.41 -1.64 -7.68
N VAL A 129 4.17 -2.21 -6.74
CA VAL A 129 3.96 -2.05 -5.30
C VAL A 129 5.18 -1.40 -4.69
N ALA A 130 5.01 -0.17 -4.19
CA ALA A 130 6.10 0.64 -3.68
C ALA A 130 5.93 0.95 -2.19
N HIS A 131 7.04 1.08 -1.47
CA HIS A 131 7.06 1.35 -0.04
C HIS A 131 8.09 2.42 0.33
N SER A 132 7.75 3.30 1.29
CA SER A 132 8.65 4.33 1.82
C SER A 132 9.24 5.21 0.70
N LEU A 133 10.54 5.49 0.67
CA LEU A 133 11.19 6.23 -0.43
C LEU A 133 11.00 5.55 -1.79
N GLY A 134 10.68 4.26 -1.86
CA GLY A 134 10.38 3.57 -3.10
C GLY A 134 9.16 4.17 -3.78
N THR A 135 8.21 4.69 -2.99
CA THR A 135 7.04 5.42 -3.51
C THR A 135 7.45 6.75 -4.13
N VAL A 136 8.41 7.45 -3.53
CA VAL A 136 8.97 8.71 -4.03
C VAL A 136 9.79 8.49 -5.29
N ILE A 137 10.62 7.45 -5.32
CA ILE A 137 11.43 7.10 -6.48
C ILE A 137 10.52 6.78 -7.66
N LEU A 138 9.48 5.97 -7.44
CA LEU A 138 8.48 5.70 -8.46
C LEU A 138 7.77 6.99 -8.91
N TRP A 139 7.34 7.84 -7.98
CA TRP A 139 6.70 9.12 -8.27
C TRP A 139 7.58 10.03 -9.14
N ASP A 140 8.84 10.20 -8.74
CA ASP A 140 9.83 11.01 -9.46
C ASP A 140 10.07 10.43 -10.86
N ILE A 141 10.28 9.11 -10.97
CA ILE A 141 10.46 8.42 -12.26
C ILE A 141 9.25 8.61 -13.16
N LEU A 142 8.02 8.51 -12.67
CA LEU A 142 6.84 8.59 -13.53
C LEU A 142 6.50 10.04 -13.92
N PHE A 143 6.65 11.01 -13.02
CA PHE A 143 6.01 12.31 -13.23
C PHE A 143 6.95 13.52 -13.30
N SER A 144 8.23 13.37 -12.98
CA SER A 144 9.18 14.48 -12.98
C SER A 144 9.77 14.78 -14.36
N ASP A 145 9.87 16.04 -14.77
CA ASP A 145 10.51 16.43 -16.05
C ASP A 145 11.96 16.89 -15.90
N LYS A 146 12.54 16.72 -14.70
CA LYS A 146 13.88 17.22 -14.38
C LYS A 146 15.02 16.41 -15.00
N PHE A 147 14.73 15.28 -15.65
CA PHE A 147 15.74 14.33 -16.10
C PHE A 147 16.28 14.66 -17.49
N GLU A 148 17.59 14.51 -17.67
CA GLU A 148 18.26 14.54 -18.97
C GLU A 148 17.81 13.38 -19.87
N ASP A 149 17.88 13.57 -21.20
CA ASP A 149 17.35 12.62 -22.19
C ASP A 149 17.89 11.19 -22.06
N GLU A 150 19.13 11.02 -21.59
CA GLU A 150 19.76 9.71 -21.36
C GLU A 150 19.55 9.13 -19.95
N ASP A 151 18.68 9.74 -19.14
CA ASP A 151 18.41 9.25 -17.79
C ASP A 151 17.62 7.92 -17.82
N PRO A 152 17.97 6.93 -16.96
CA PRO A 152 17.26 5.66 -16.90
C PRO A 152 15.77 5.76 -16.55
N ALA A 153 15.31 6.90 -16.02
CA ALA A 153 13.88 7.18 -15.86
C ALA A 153 13.10 6.97 -17.18
N TYR A 154 13.65 7.45 -18.31
CA TYR A 154 13.00 7.32 -19.61
C TYR A 154 12.96 5.87 -20.10
N VAL A 155 13.95 5.05 -19.73
CA VAL A 155 13.93 3.60 -19.99
C VAL A 155 12.76 2.95 -19.25
N ILE A 156 12.61 3.23 -17.96
CA ILE A 156 11.50 2.71 -17.15
C ILE A 156 10.16 3.14 -17.74
N ARG A 157 9.99 4.42 -18.08
CA ARG A 157 8.77 4.93 -18.73
C ARG A 157 8.46 4.17 -20.02
N SER A 158 9.47 3.94 -20.86
CA SER A 158 9.30 3.24 -22.14
C SER A 158 8.90 1.77 -21.98
N ILE A 159 9.33 1.11 -20.90
CA ILE A 159 8.93 -0.27 -20.58
C ILE A 159 7.46 -0.28 -20.15
N LEU A 160 7.03 0.71 -19.37
CA LEU A 160 5.67 0.82 -18.83
C LEU A 160 4.63 1.39 -19.80
N SER A 161 5.03 1.81 -21.01
CA SER A 161 4.18 2.51 -21.98
C SER A 161 3.68 1.62 -23.12
N LYS A 162 3.35 0.36 -22.85
CA LYS A 162 2.86 -0.54 -23.92
C LYS A 162 1.51 -0.06 -24.45
N GLN A 163 1.52 0.47 -25.67
CA GLN A 163 0.33 0.78 -26.45
C GLN A 163 -0.01 -0.38 -27.40
N GLU A 164 -1.19 -0.37 -28.04
CA GLU A 164 -1.56 -1.38 -29.04
C GLU A 164 -0.47 -1.52 -30.13
N GLY A 165 0.04 -2.73 -30.34
CA GLY A 165 1.15 -2.99 -31.28
C GLY A 165 2.56 -2.69 -30.72
N GLY A 166 2.70 -2.51 -29.40
CA GLY A 166 3.96 -2.23 -28.72
C GLY A 166 5.06 -3.28 -28.95
N LYS A 167 6.31 -2.87 -28.74
CA LYS A 167 7.50 -3.71 -28.96
C LYS A 167 7.61 -4.81 -27.88
N PRO A 168 8.26 -5.95 -28.19
CA PRO A 168 8.69 -6.90 -27.16
C PRO A 168 9.48 -6.18 -26.06
N GLY A 169 9.24 -6.53 -24.80
CA GLY A 169 9.86 -5.86 -23.65
C GLY A 169 9.05 -4.70 -23.06
N GLN A 170 7.86 -4.40 -23.60
CA GLN A 170 6.93 -3.41 -23.03
C GLN A 170 5.73 -4.08 -22.36
N VAL A 171 5.25 -3.47 -21.28
CA VAL A 171 4.07 -3.84 -20.48
C VAL A 171 3.18 -2.63 -20.24
N SER A 172 1.86 -2.85 -20.09
CA SER A 172 0.90 -1.82 -19.73
C SER A 172 0.82 -1.72 -18.21
N LEU A 173 0.93 -0.51 -17.66
CA LEU A 173 0.81 -0.29 -16.22
C LEU A 173 -0.67 -0.36 -15.80
N SER A 174 -1.07 -1.42 -15.11
CA SER A 174 -2.46 -1.62 -14.68
C SER A 174 -2.75 -0.98 -13.32
N SER A 175 -1.79 -0.98 -12.39
CA SER A 175 -2.01 -0.41 -11.08
C SER A 175 -0.73 -0.05 -10.30
N ILE A 176 -0.87 0.90 -9.38
CA ILE A 176 0.17 1.33 -8.43
C ILE A 176 -0.35 1.15 -7.00
N THR A 177 0.38 0.46 -6.13
CA THR A 177 0.14 0.50 -4.69
C THR A 177 1.29 1.21 -4.00
N THR A 178 0.99 2.25 -3.23
CA THR A 178 1.97 2.92 -2.36
C THR A 178 1.68 2.60 -0.90
N MET A 179 2.73 2.39 -0.11
CA MET A 179 2.65 2.07 1.31
C MET A 179 3.66 2.92 2.08
N GLY A 180 3.31 3.43 3.25
CA GLY A 180 4.23 4.25 4.04
C GLY A 180 4.71 5.48 3.28
N SER A 181 3.84 6.09 2.47
CA SER A 181 4.26 6.98 1.39
C SER A 181 4.47 8.43 1.86
N PRO A 182 5.68 8.99 1.70
CA PRO A 182 5.97 10.38 2.00
C PRO A 182 5.85 11.30 0.76
N ILE A 183 5.17 10.85 -0.30
CA ILE A 183 5.03 11.59 -1.56
C ILE A 183 4.58 13.03 -1.31
N LEU A 184 3.65 13.28 -0.39
CA LEU A 184 3.16 14.63 -0.10
C LEU A 184 4.28 15.60 0.29
N PHE A 185 5.20 15.16 1.17
CA PHE A 185 6.34 15.98 1.60
C PHE A 185 7.32 16.21 0.46
N PHE A 186 7.58 15.18 -0.34
CA PHE A 186 8.48 15.28 -1.47
C PHE A 186 7.92 16.09 -2.62
N ASN A 187 6.61 16.03 -2.84
CA ASN A 187 5.99 16.77 -3.91
C ASN A 187 6.07 18.27 -3.66
N ALA A 188 6.10 18.70 -2.39
CA ALA A 188 6.38 20.09 -2.04
C ALA A 188 7.80 20.54 -2.49
N MET A 189 8.75 19.61 -2.63
CA MET A 189 10.10 19.90 -3.16
C MET A 189 10.17 19.73 -4.69
N LEU A 190 9.53 18.70 -5.23
CA LEU A 190 9.59 18.35 -6.65
C LEU A 190 8.67 19.23 -7.52
N GLY A 191 7.61 19.78 -6.95
CA GLY A 191 6.68 20.67 -7.63
C GLY A 191 5.89 20.00 -8.77
N ILE A 192 5.58 18.70 -8.67
CA ILE A 192 4.82 17.99 -9.71
C ILE A 192 3.33 18.37 -9.58
N ASP A 193 2.76 18.87 -10.67
CA ASP A 193 1.37 19.33 -10.74
C ASP A 193 0.39 18.19 -10.98
N ALA A 194 -0.81 18.31 -10.39
CA ALA A 194 -1.93 17.39 -10.58
C ALA A 194 -2.28 17.14 -12.06
N LYS A 195 -2.28 18.20 -12.89
CA LYS A 195 -2.62 18.09 -14.31
C LYS A 195 -1.55 17.34 -15.10
N ASP A 196 -0.28 17.51 -14.73
CA ASP A 196 0.83 16.80 -15.36
C ASP A 196 0.72 15.30 -15.08
N ILE A 197 0.32 14.92 -13.87
CA ILE A 197 0.05 13.52 -13.51
C ILE A 197 -1.09 12.96 -14.37
N GLU A 198 -2.22 13.67 -14.47
CA GLU A 198 -3.34 13.24 -15.32
C GLU A 198 -2.98 13.13 -16.79
N GLN A 199 -2.06 13.97 -17.27
CA GLN A 199 -1.59 13.91 -18.65
C GLN A 199 -0.70 12.70 -18.88
N LYS A 200 0.34 12.53 -18.05
CA LYS A 200 1.36 11.49 -18.20
C LYS A 200 0.81 10.09 -17.94
N ILE A 201 -0.21 9.95 -17.09
CA ILE A 201 -0.77 8.62 -16.79
C ILE A 201 -1.33 7.93 -18.05
N ARG A 202 -1.78 8.71 -19.06
CA ARG A 202 -2.27 8.20 -20.35
C ARG A 202 -1.18 7.57 -21.21
N ASP A 203 0.08 7.90 -20.96
CA ASP A 203 1.20 7.35 -21.70
C ASP A 203 1.49 5.90 -21.29
N TYR A 204 1.09 5.50 -20.07
CA TYR A 204 1.40 4.19 -19.49
C TYR A 204 0.33 3.10 -19.72
N ALA A 205 -0.91 3.49 -20.03
CA ALA A 205 -1.97 2.53 -20.29
C ALA A 205 -3.05 3.13 -21.19
N SER A 206 -3.65 2.29 -22.04
CA SER A 206 -4.82 2.64 -22.85
C SER A 206 -6.12 2.70 -22.04
N GLY A 207 -6.12 2.14 -20.83
CA GLY A 207 -7.27 2.09 -19.91
C GLY A 207 -7.03 2.85 -18.60
N ASN A 208 -7.90 2.60 -17.62
CA ASN A 208 -7.79 3.23 -16.32
C ASN A 208 -6.68 2.56 -15.48
N ILE A 209 -5.80 3.36 -14.90
CA ILE A 209 -4.80 2.92 -13.93
C ILE A 209 -5.38 3.07 -12.53
N LYS A 210 -5.27 2.01 -11.72
CA LYS A 210 -5.72 2.04 -10.32
C LYS A 210 -4.57 2.42 -9.41
N TRP A 211 -4.80 3.33 -8.47
CA TRP A 211 -3.83 3.69 -7.45
C TRP A 211 -4.44 3.54 -6.05
N LEU A 212 -3.89 2.61 -5.27
CA LEU A 212 -4.14 2.48 -3.83
C LEU A 212 -2.98 3.05 -3.02
N ASN A 213 -3.26 4.01 -2.15
CA ASN A 213 -2.31 4.50 -1.15
C ASN A 213 -2.70 3.96 0.23
N VAL A 214 -1.85 3.13 0.83
CA VAL A 214 -2.08 2.54 2.16
C VAL A 214 -1.34 3.36 3.21
N VAL A 215 -2.10 3.86 4.19
CA VAL A 215 -1.61 4.74 5.27
C VAL A 215 -1.87 4.06 6.61
N HIS A 216 -0.81 3.71 7.33
CA HIS A 216 -0.93 3.24 8.71
C HIS A 216 -1.06 4.44 9.65
N ALA A 217 -2.05 4.42 10.54
CA ALA A 217 -2.37 5.56 11.40
C ALA A 217 -1.19 6.00 12.30
N SER A 218 -0.34 5.06 12.68
CA SER A 218 0.85 5.28 13.52
C SER A 218 2.15 5.51 12.73
N ASP A 219 2.10 5.53 11.39
CA ASP A 219 3.26 5.82 10.54
C ASP A 219 3.31 7.32 10.19
N ILE A 220 4.24 8.04 10.81
CA ILE A 220 4.28 9.51 10.77
C ILE A 220 4.81 10.09 9.46
N ILE A 221 5.34 9.24 8.57
CA ILE A 221 5.80 9.67 7.25
C ILE A 221 4.83 9.28 6.13
N ALA A 222 3.74 8.57 6.46
CA ALA A 222 2.68 8.22 5.53
C ALA A 222 1.55 9.25 5.55
N TYR A 223 1.21 9.81 4.38
CA TYR A 223 0.15 10.81 4.26
C TYR A 223 -0.89 10.39 3.21
N PRO A 224 -2.18 10.77 3.41
CA PRO A 224 -3.18 10.65 2.36
C PRO A 224 -2.85 11.58 1.19
N LEU A 225 -3.14 11.14 -0.05
CA LEU A 225 -2.77 11.88 -1.26
C LEU A 225 -3.99 12.35 -2.08
N SER A 226 -5.20 11.89 -1.76
CA SER A 226 -6.42 12.15 -2.53
C SER A 226 -6.63 13.63 -2.88
N THR A 227 -6.54 14.51 -1.87
CA THR A 227 -6.75 15.96 -2.09
C THR A 227 -5.58 16.60 -2.83
N SER A 228 -4.34 16.16 -2.61
CA SER A 228 -3.18 16.70 -3.31
C SER A 228 -3.14 16.32 -4.80
N LEU A 229 -3.70 15.17 -5.14
CA LEU A 229 -3.82 14.73 -6.52
C LEU A 229 -4.92 15.47 -7.29
N ASN A 230 -5.97 15.91 -6.59
CA ASN A 230 -7.07 16.74 -7.14
C ASN A 230 -7.54 16.28 -8.53
N LEU A 231 -7.75 14.97 -8.68
CA LEU A 231 -8.07 14.36 -9.97
C LEU A 231 -9.44 14.81 -10.46
N SER A 232 -9.53 15.07 -11.76
CA SER A 232 -10.78 15.38 -12.44
C SER A 232 -11.66 14.14 -12.62
N ASP A 233 -12.96 14.34 -12.77
CA ASP A 233 -13.92 13.25 -13.03
C ASP A 233 -13.64 12.46 -14.33
N LYS A 234 -12.79 12.99 -15.21
CA LYS A 234 -12.39 12.38 -16.50
C LYS A 234 -11.00 11.73 -16.43
N SER A 235 -10.37 11.71 -15.27
CA SER A 235 -9.05 11.12 -15.10
C SER A 235 -9.08 9.62 -15.44
N SER A 236 -8.07 9.14 -16.16
CA SER A 236 -7.82 7.71 -16.29
C SER A 236 -7.15 7.12 -15.04
N LEU A 237 -6.82 7.96 -14.05
CA LEU A 237 -6.31 7.51 -12.76
C LEU A 237 -7.46 7.37 -11.76
N ILE A 238 -7.70 6.14 -11.28
CA ILE A 238 -8.64 5.87 -10.20
C ILE A 238 -7.85 5.75 -8.91
N PHE A 239 -7.97 6.75 -8.03
CA PHE A 239 -7.19 6.85 -6.80
C PHE A 239 -8.02 6.56 -5.55
N ARG A 240 -7.41 5.92 -4.54
CA ARG A 240 -7.97 5.71 -3.20
C ARG A 240 -6.90 5.74 -2.12
N ASP A 241 -7.21 6.43 -1.02
CA ASP A 241 -6.52 6.26 0.26
C ASP A 241 -7.20 5.16 1.11
N GLN A 242 -6.41 4.26 1.68
CA GLN A 242 -6.84 3.24 2.63
C GLN A 242 -6.09 3.38 3.95
N PHE A 243 -6.84 3.47 5.05
CA PHE A 243 -6.26 3.62 6.38
C PHE A 243 -6.18 2.27 7.11
N VAL A 244 -5.05 2.02 7.75
CA VAL A 244 -4.87 0.93 8.72
C VAL A 244 -4.87 1.56 10.12
N CYS A 245 -5.99 1.42 10.83
CA CYS A 245 -6.21 1.98 12.16
C CYS A 245 -5.95 0.95 13.26
N LYS A 246 -4.79 0.31 13.25
CA LYS A 246 -4.35 -0.62 14.31
C LYS A 246 -3.15 -0.04 15.04
N ASP A 247 -2.99 -0.41 16.30
CA ASP A 247 -1.75 -0.15 17.02
C ASP A 247 -0.64 -1.00 16.40
N ALA A 248 0.53 -0.41 16.20
CA ALA A 248 1.71 -1.03 15.61
C ALA A 248 2.31 -2.12 16.50
N ASN A 249 2.23 -1.95 17.83
CA ASN A 249 2.75 -2.89 18.82
C ASN A 249 2.04 -2.77 20.18
N LEU A 250 2.33 -3.73 21.07
CA LEU A 250 1.74 -3.78 22.42
C LEU A 250 2.12 -2.56 23.29
N LEU A 251 3.29 -1.97 23.06
CA LEU A 251 3.75 -0.81 23.81
C LEU A 251 2.92 0.44 23.44
N GLU A 252 2.59 0.62 22.16
CA GLU A 252 1.63 1.63 21.72
C GLU A 252 0.26 1.42 22.37
N THR A 253 -0.28 0.20 22.32
CA THR A 253 -1.58 -0.11 22.95
C THR A 253 -1.58 0.23 24.44
N ALA A 254 -0.51 -0.12 25.16
CA ALA A 254 -0.37 0.20 26.58
C ALA A 254 -0.28 1.71 26.82
N ALA A 255 0.57 2.40 26.06
CA ALA A 255 0.80 3.84 26.18
C ALA A 255 -0.47 4.66 25.87
N ARG A 256 -1.21 4.32 24.80
CA ARG A 256 -2.50 4.95 24.48
C ARG A 256 -3.53 4.75 25.59
N LYS A 257 -3.60 3.56 26.19
CA LYS A 257 -4.52 3.26 27.31
C LYS A 257 -4.26 4.10 28.56
N ILE A 258 -3.02 4.53 28.79
CA ILE A 258 -2.65 5.42 29.90
C ILE A 258 -2.47 6.88 29.47
N ASN A 259 -2.97 7.25 28.28
CA ASN A 259 -2.93 8.58 27.70
C ASN A 259 -1.51 9.18 27.52
N GLN A 260 -0.49 8.33 27.31
CA GLN A 260 0.88 8.74 27.02
C GLN A 260 1.13 8.78 25.50
N GLN A 261 0.56 9.80 24.84
CA GLN A 261 0.60 9.91 23.38
C GLN A 261 2.03 10.06 22.81
N GLU A 262 2.91 10.78 23.49
CA GLU A 262 4.31 10.94 23.05
C GLU A 262 5.09 9.62 23.09
N VAL A 263 4.87 8.81 24.12
CA VAL A 263 5.49 7.48 24.26
C VAL A 263 4.93 6.53 23.20
N ALA A 264 3.61 6.58 22.97
CA ALA A 264 2.95 5.81 21.92
C ALA A 264 3.59 6.11 20.56
N LEU A 265 3.74 7.39 20.21
CA LEU A 265 4.33 7.85 18.95
C LEU A 265 5.76 7.34 18.75
N VAL A 266 6.63 7.54 19.73
CA VAL A 266 8.05 7.14 19.65
C VAL A 266 8.18 5.62 19.52
N ALA A 267 7.33 4.88 20.23
CA ALA A 267 7.35 3.42 20.23
C ALA A 267 6.74 2.82 18.95
N SER A 268 5.76 3.48 18.33
CA SER A 268 4.98 2.89 17.23
C SER A 268 5.54 3.19 15.86
N THR A 269 6.19 4.35 15.66
CA THR A 269 6.45 4.89 14.33
C THR A 269 7.26 3.96 13.42
N VAL A 270 8.39 3.47 13.91
CA VAL A 270 9.28 2.59 13.12
C VAL A 270 8.63 1.23 12.87
N ASP A 271 7.87 0.72 13.84
CA ASP A 271 7.18 -0.56 13.70
C ASP A 271 6.01 -0.46 12.71
N ALA A 272 5.21 0.60 12.81
CA ALA A 272 4.13 0.93 11.89
C ALA A 272 4.66 1.01 10.46
N HIS A 273 5.73 1.78 10.26
CA HIS A 273 6.35 1.97 8.96
C HIS A 273 6.86 0.65 8.36
N ASN A 274 7.38 -0.27 9.15
CA ASN A 274 7.85 -1.56 8.64
C ASN A 274 6.75 -2.64 8.56
N SER A 275 5.58 -2.40 9.16
CA SER A 275 4.53 -3.40 9.32
C SER A 275 3.76 -3.73 8.04
N TYR A 276 3.69 -2.81 7.06
CA TYR A 276 2.87 -3.00 5.84
C TYR A 276 3.11 -4.33 5.14
N TRP A 277 4.37 -4.79 5.11
CA TRP A 277 4.78 -6.06 4.49
C TRP A 277 4.16 -7.30 5.15
N LYS A 278 3.67 -7.19 6.38
CA LYS A 278 3.23 -8.32 7.21
C LYS A 278 1.72 -8.26 7.50
N LEU A 279 1.08 -7.13 7.27
CA LEU A 279 -0.32 -6.92 7.60
C LEU A 279 -1.25 -7.68 6.63
N PRO A 280 -2.15 -8.53 7.15
CA PRO A 280 -3.11 -9.25 6.31
C PRO A 280 -4.02 -8.32 5.51
N GLU A 281 -4.43 -7.18 6.07
CA GLU A 281 -5.30 -6.21 5.39
C GLU A 281 -4.61 -5.59 4.17
N VAL A 282 -3.30 -5.36 4.25
CA VAL A 282 -2.49 -4.83 3.15
C VAL A 282 -2.38 -5.88 2.04
N SER A 283 -2.08 -7.14 2.42
CA SER A 283 -2.08 -8.26 1.48
C SER A 283 -3.41 -8.40 0.76
N GLN A 284 -4.52 -8.30 1.51
CA GLN A 284 -5.87 -8.32 0.96
C GLN A 284 -6.07 -7.23 -0.09
N SER A 285 -5.63 -6.02 0.20
CA SER A 285 -5.94 -4.84 -0.60
C SER A 285 -5.10 -4.79 -1.86
N VAL A 286 -3.81 -5.11 -1.75
CA VAL A 286 -2.92 -5.33 -2.89
C VAL A 286 -3.46 -6.44 -3.79
N SER A 287 -3.86 -7.58 -3.22
CA SER A 287 -4.47 -8.67 -3.99
C SER A 287 -5.74 -8.23 -4.71
N SER A 288 -6.59 -7.41 -4.08
CA SER A 288 -7.83 -6.91 -4.71
C SER A 288 -7.54 -6.01 -5.90
N GLN A 289 -6.49 -5.21 -5.79
CA GLN A 289 -6.07 -4.31 -6.85
C GLN A 289 -5.47 -5.07 -8.03
N ILE A 290 -4.61 -6.05 -7.78
CA ILE A 290 -4.01 -6.90 -8.82
C ILE A 290 -5.08 -7.76 -9.48
N SER A 291 -5.90 -8.43 -8.67
CA SER A 291 -6.89 -9.39 -9.14
C SER A 291 -8.13 -8.74 -9.76
N SER A 292 -8.09 -7.47 -10.17
CA SER A 292 -9.27 -6.67 -10.53
C SER A 292 -10.23 -7.18 -11.63
N GLN A 293 -10.04 -8.42 -12.09
CA GLN A 293 -11.07 -9.29 -12.63
C GLN A 293 -12.05 -9.86 -11.57
N VAL A 294 -11.82 -9.68 -10.28
CA VAL A 294 -12.69 -10.17 -9.19
C VAL A 294 -13.81 -9.18 -8.94
N LYS A 295 -15.01 -9.59 -9.36
CA LYS A 295 -16.30 -8.98 -9.04
C LYS A 295 -16.41 -8.61 -7.55
N PHE A 296 -16.85 -7.39 -7.23
CA PHE A 296 -17.09 -6.93 -5.85
C PHE A 296 -17.95 -7.91 -5.07
N SER A 297 -18.91 -8.57 -5.73
CA SER A 297 -19.71 -9.62 -5.13
C SER A 297 -18.88 -10.74 -4.49
N SER A 298 -17.89 -11.29 -5.22
CA SER A 298 -17.03 -12.37 -4.71
C SER A 298 -16.14 -11.86 -3.58
N ARG A 299 -15.71 -10.59 -3.67
CA ARG A 299 -14.88 -9.97 -2.66
C ARG A 299 -15.62 -9.71 -1.35
N ILE A 300 -16.83 -9.17 -1.44
CA ILE A 300 -17.70 -8.90 -0.29
C ILE A 300 -18.08 -10.19 0.40
N ALA A 301 -18.32 -11.28 -0.35
CA ALA A 301 -18.49 -12.60 0.24
C ALA A 301 -17.29 -13.02 1.12
N CYS A 302 -16.06 -12.79 0.64
CA CYS A 302 -14.84 -13.07 1.41
C CYS A 302 -14.69 -12.17 2.65
N LEU A 303 -15.02 -10.87 2.54
CA LEU A 303 -14.99 -9.94 3.68
C LEU A 303 -15.97 -10.39 4.78
N LEU A 304 -17.21 -10.68 4.40
CA LEU A 304 -18.24 -11.12 5.33
C LEU A 304 -17.87 -12.45 6.01
N GLN A 305 -17.21 -13.38 5.31
CA GLN A 305 -16.68 -14.61 5.91
C GLN A 305 -15.67 -14.37 7.04
N LYS A 306 -14.97 -13.23 7.03
CA LYS A 306 -13.94 -12.88 8.03
C LYS A 306 -14.53 -12.16 9.25
N VAL A 307 -15.80 -11.78 9.23
CA VAL A 307 -16.48 -11.15 10.38
C VAL A 307 -16.49 -12.13 11.57
N PRO A 308 -16.03 -11.74 12.77
CA PRO A 308 -16.03 -12.61 13.94
C PRO A 308 -17.43 -13.19 14.22
N GLY A 309 -17.53 -14.49 14.46
CA GLY A 309 -18.81 -15.15 14.75
C GLY A 309 -19.72 -15.36 13.53
N MET A 310 -19.23 -15.08 12.31
CA MET A 310 -19.95 -15.36 11.07
C MET A 310 -20.19 -16.87 10.91
N SER A 311 -21.46 -17.23 10.78
CA SER A 311 -21.93 -18.59 10.54
C SER A 311 -22.61 -18.65 9.17
N GLN A 312 -22.18 -19.58 8.32
CA GLN A 312 -22.79 -19.79 7.02
C GLN A 312 -24.10 -20.56 7.16
N ILE A 313 -25.11 -20.14 6.40
CA ILE A 313 -26.40 -20.84 6.32
C ILE A 313 -26.62 -21.36 4.91
N GLY A 314 -27.32 -22.48 4.79
CA GLY A 314 -27.94 -22.85 3.52
C GLY A 314 -28.86 -21.73 3.03
N ILE A 315 -29.00 -21.57 1.72
CA ILE A 315 -29.80 -20.51 1.09
C ILE A 315 -31.28 -20.69 1.49
N LYS A 316 -31.69 -20.09 2.60
CA LYS A 316 -33.09 -19.88 2.96
C LYS A 316 -33.39 -18.41 2.78
N LEU A 317 -34.24 -18.12 1.81
CA LEU A 317 -34.72 -16.77 1.53
C LEU A 317 -35.70 -16.35 2.63
N HIS A 318 -35.36 -15.29 3.35
CA HIS A 318 -36.31 -14.59 4.20
C HIS A 318 -37.20 -13.67 3.34
N SER A 319 -38.39 -13.35 3.84
CA SER A 319 -39.37 -12.49 3.17
C SER A 319 -38.78 -11.12 2.81
N SER A 320 -39.19 -10.54 1.69
CA SER A 320 -38.74 -9.20 1.24
C SER A 320 -39.04 -8.08 2.24
N ASN A 321 -39.97 -8.30 3.16
CA ASN A 321 -40.43 -7.30 4.12
C ASN A 321 -39.47 -7.11 5.31
N ASP A 322 -38.49 -8.00 5.50
CA ASP A 322 -37.55 -7.94 6.63
C ASP A 322 -36.25 -7.20 6.27
N VAL A 323 -36.07 -6.82 5.00
CA VAL A 323 -34.84 -6.19 4.49
C VAL A 323 -34.63 -4.82 5.15
N ILE A 324 -33.52 -4.68 5.88
CA ILE A 324 -33.11 -3.40 6.45
C ILE A 324 -32.58 -2.50 5.33
N ASP A 325 -31.67 -3.03 4.51
CA ASP A 325 -31.12 -2.28 3.39
C ASP A 325 -30.55 -3.18 2.28
N THR A 326 -30.36 -2.58 1.11
CA THR A 326 -29.72 -3.17 -0.07
C THR A 326 -28.64 -2.24 -0.60
N ILE A 327 -27.40 -2.68 -0.54
CA ILE A 327 -26.24 -1.98 -1.11
C ILE A 327 -25.96 -2.56 -2.50
N ARG A 328 -26.12 -1.74 -3.55
CA ARG A 328 -25.74 -2.13 -4.92
C ARG A 328 -24.27 -1.84 -5.14
N PHE A 329 -23.56 -2.70 -5.88
CA PHE A 329 -22.11 -2.57 -6.04
C PHE A 329 -21.76 -1.65 -7.22
N LYS A 330 -20.80 -0.71 -7.04
CA LYS A 330 -20.36 0.25 -8.07
C LYS A 330 -19.89 -0.43 -9.37
N ASP A 331 -19.32 -1.63 -9.26
CA ASP A 331 -18.85 -2.42 -10.41
C ASP A 331 -19.96 -3.24 -11.10
N ARG A 332 -21.23 -3.08 -10.65
CA ARG A 332 -22.42 -3.80 -11.11
C ARG A 332 -22.32 -5.32 -10.99
N SER A 333 -21.37 -5.83 -10.22
CA SER A 333 -21.18 -7.27 -10.08
C SER A 333 -22.26 -7.93 -9.21
N GLY A 334 -23.06 -7.14 -8.50
CA GLY A 334 -24.04 -7.67 -7.56
C GLY A 334 -24.63 -6.65 -6.61
N ARG A 335 -25.18 -7.17 -5.52
CA ARG A 335 -25.71 -6.40 -4.39
C ARG A 335 -25.61 -7.18 -3.08
N LEU A 336 -25.43 -6.47 -1.98
CA LEU A 336 -25.52 -6.97 -0.62
C LEU A 336 -26.90 -6.62 -0.07
N LYS A 337 -27.57 -7.59 0.54
CA LYS A 337 -28.77 -7.36 1.35
C LYS A 337 -28.48 -7.77 2.77
N TYR A 338 -29.02 -7.03 3.73
CA TYR A 338 -29.01 -7.46 5.11
C TYR A 338 -30.34 -7.17 5.79
N PHE A 339 -30.68 -8.03 6.76
CA PHE A 339 -31.92 -7.94 7.51
C PHE A 339 -31.72 -8.44 8.93
N LYS A 340 -32.73 -8.19 9.76
CA LYS A 340 -32.79 -8.65 11.14
C LYS A 340 -34.02 -9.53 11.31
N ASN A 341 -33.82 -10.77 11.74
CA ASN A 341 -34.92 -11.70 11.93
C ASN A 341 -35.74 -11.38 13.20
N PHE A 342 -36.81 -12.14 13.44
CA PHE A 342 -37.69 -11.95 14.61
C PHE A 342 -36.98 -12.07 15.97
N ALA A 343 -35.85 -12.79 16.04
CA ALA A 343 -35.02 -12.93 17.24
C ALA A 343 -33.98 -11.81 17.37
N GLY A 344 -33.98 -10.83 16.46
CA GLY A 344 -33.02 -9.73 16.47
C GLY A 344 -31.64 -10.08 15.92
N VAL A 345 -31.49 -11.22 15.25
CA VAL A 345 -30.23 -11.68 14.67
C VAL A 345 -30.07 -11.12 13.26
N TYR A 346 -28.89 -10.57 12.95
CA TYR A 346 -28.58 -10.01 11.64
C TYR A 346 -28.11 -11.09 10.66
N HIS A 347 -28.67 -11.05 9.46
CA HIS A 347 -28.27 -11.90 8.34
C HIS A 347 -27.82 -11.05 7.16
N VAL A 348 -26.89 -11.57 6.39
CA VAL A 348 -26.31 -10.95 5.19
C VAL A 348 -26.36 -11.91 4.01
N TYR A 349 -26.68 -11.36 2.84
CA TYR A 349 -26.78 -12.09 1.59
C TYR A 349 -26.10 -11.29 0.48
N VAL A 350 -25.14 -11.92 -0.18
CA VAL A 350 -24.51 -11.35 -1.37
C VAL A 350 -25.08 -12.02 -2.60
N TYR A 351 -25.60 -11.22 -3.51
CA TYR A 351 -26.10 -11.66 -4.79
C TYR A 351 -25.16 -11.22 -5.91
N SER A 352 -24.97 -12.07 -6.90
CA SER A 352 -24.32 -11.72 -8.17
C SER A 352 -25.23 -10.85 -9.05
N ALA A 353 -24.68 -10.31 -10.14
CA ALA A 353 -25.42 -9.56 -11.15
C ALA A 353 -26.59 -10.37 -11.77
N SER A 354 -26.43 -11.69 -11.90
CA SER A 354 -27.50 -12.60 -12.35
C SER A 354 -28.51 -12.95 -11.26
N SER A 355 -28.48 -12.25 -10.11
CA SER A 355 -29.32 -12.48 -8.93
C SER A 355 -29.13 -13.84 -8.25
N GLY A 356 -28.06 -14.58 -8.57
CA GLY A 356 -27.69 -15.78 -7.82
C GLY A 356 -27.11 -15.41 -6.46
N CYS A 357 -27.60 -16.04 -5.39
CA CYS A 357 -27.02 -15.86 -4.05
C CYS A 357 -25.68 -16.59 -3.99
N ILE A 358 -24.59 -15.85 -3.78
CA ILE A 358 -23.22 -16.39 -3.74
C ILE A 358 -22.66 -16.48 -2.31
N PHE A 359 -23.27 -15.76 -1.37
CA PHE A 359 -22.94 -15.85 0.04
C PHE A 359 -24.18 -15.58 0.89
N ALA A 360 -24.36 -16.37 1.95
CA ALA A 360 -25.38 -16.18 2.96
C ALA A 360 -24.81 -16.53 4.33
N GLY A 361 -24.98 -15.64 5.30
CA GLY A 361 -24.48 -15.83 6.65
C GLY A 361 -25.17 -14.97 7.69
N PHE A 362 -24.92 -15.27 8.94
CA PHE A 362 -25.40 -14.50 10.08
C PHE A 362 -24.35 -14.47 11.19
N VAL A 363 -24.46 -13.51 12.10
CA VAL A 363 -23.63 -13.42 13.31
C VAL A 363 -24.50 -13.56 14.56
N ASN A 364 -23.93 -14.04 15.66
CA ASN A 364 -24.61 -14.01 16.95
C ASN A 364 -24.68 -12.56 17.50
N TRP A 365 -25.43 -12.36 18.59
CA TRP A 365 -25.59 -11.03 19.19
C TRP A 365 -24.27 -10.36 19.61
N ALA A 366 -23.28 -11.13 20.09
CA ALA A 366 -22.00 -10.60 20.54
C ALA A 366 -21.14 -10.02 19.41
N SER A 367 -21.42 -10.40 18.16
CA SER A 367 -20.69 -9.98 16.96
C SER A 367 -21.47 -9.00 16.08
N THR A 368 -22.59 -8.47 16.57
CA THR A 368 -23.47 -7.59 15.78
C THR A 368 -22.75 -6.31 15.36
N ASP A 369 -22.05 -5.66 16.28
CA ASP A 369 -21.37 -4.39 16.02
C ASP A 369 -20.29 -4.56 14.92
N ALA A 370 -19.50 -5.63 15.01
CA ALA A 370 -18.49 -5.94 13.99
C ALA A 370 -19.09 -6.19 12.59
N LEU A 371 -20.26 -6.82 12.51
CA LEU A 371 -20.95 -6.99 11.22
C LEU A 371 -21.46 -5.65 10.66
N LEU A 372 -22.01 -4.79 11.52
CA LEU A 372 -22.53 -3.49 11.09
C LEU A 372 -21.40 -2.56 10.64
N GLU A 373 -20.27 -2.56 11.35
CA GLU A 373 -19.05 -1.84 10.93
C GLU A 373 -18.56 -2.31 9.55
N GLU A 374 -18.51 -3.63 9.32
CA GLU A 374 -18.13 -4.18 8.03
C GLU A 374 -19.13 -3.82 6.91
N ILE A 375 -20.44 -3.80 7.21
CA ILE A 375 -21.47 -3.37 6.25
C ILE A 375 -21.30 -1.89 5.87
N GLU A 376 -21.01 -1.02 6.82
CA GLU A 376 -20.77 0.40 6.55
C GLU A 376 -19.47 0.62 5.78
N TYR A 377 -18.42 -0.13 6.09
CA TYR A 377 -17.22 -0.18 5.24
C TYR A 377 -17.56 -0.63 3.82
N ILE A 378 -18.36 -1.70 3.66
CA ILE A 378 -18.76 -2.21 2.35
C ILE A 378 -19.58 -1.18 1.58
N ARG A 379 -20.50 -0.48 2.25
CA ARG A 379 -21.30 0.59 1.65
C ARG A 379 -20.42 1.70 1.13
N TRP A 380 -19.53 2.22 1.98
CA TRP A 380 -18.62 3.29 1.61
C TRP A 380 -17.69 2.89 0.46
N GLU A 381 -17.10 1.71 0.56
CA GLU A 381 -16.09 1.25 -0.39
C GLU A 381 -16.69 0.78 -1.71
N PHE A 382 -17.67 -0.12 -1.65
CA PHE A 382 -18.17 -0.86 -2.80
C PHE A 382 -19.58 -0.42 -3.23
N GLY A 383 -20.31 0.35 -2.42
CA GLY A 383 -21.70 0.73 -2.66
C GLY A 383 -21.90 1.88 -3.65
N GLU A 384 -22.88 1.79 -4.53
CA GLU A 384 -23.35 2.94 -5.32
C GLU A 384 -23.78 4.09 -4.39
N SER A 385 -23.48 5.33 -4.79
CA SER A 385 -23.80 6.56 -4.04
C SER A 385 -25.29 6.84 -3.94
#